data_AF-A0A432I2Q7-F1
#
_entry.id   AF-A0A432I2Q7-F1
#
_cell.length_a   1.000
_cell.length_b   1.000
_cell.length_c   1.000
_cell.angle_alpha   90.00
_cell.angle_beta   90.00
_cell.angle_gamma   90.00
#
_symmetry.space_group_name_H-M   'P 1'
#
loop_
_entity.id
_entity.type
_entity.pdbx_description
1 polymer ?
#
loop_
_entity_poly.entity_id
_entity_poly.type
_entity_poly.pdbx_seq_one_letter_code
_entity_poly.pdbx_strand_id
1 'polypeptide(L)'
;MRECPAEGKPTAARVRTTVYLGVMSSQNTGAVARRRARASWPVKVFRLGEEPSDDLSDTTTPEERLAMMWTLAVDAWSSSGQALPRYTRAQMPGRVIRNSPPLPHPKR
;
A
#
# COMPACT_ATOMS: atom_id res chain seq x y z
N MET A 1 20.08 25.89 -44.60
CA MET A 1 19.56 24.64 -44.01
C MET A 1 20.67 23.62 -44.06
N ARG A 2 21.30 23.34 -42.91
CA ARG A 2 22.35 22.32 -42.77
C ARG A 2 21.69 21.11 -42.12
N GLU A 3 21.52 20.03 -42.86
CA GLU A 3 21.16 18.74 -42.28
C GLU A 3 22.45 17.99 -41.98
N CYS A 4 22.69 17.77 -40.69
CA CYS A 4 23.76 16.93 -40.18
C CYS A 4 23.32 15.46 -40.27
N PRO A 5 24.03 14.57 -40.98
CA PRO A 5 23.81 13.15 -40.82
C PRO A 5 24.54 12.70 -39.55
N ALA A 6 23.79 12.21 -38.56
CA ALA A 6 24.39 11.61 -37.38
C ALA A 6 24.99 10.24 -37.75
N GLU A 7 26.31 10.16 -37.65
CA GLU A 7 27.07 8.91 -37.53
C GLU A 7 26.71 8.21 -36.21
N GLY A 8 26.57 6.87 -36.24
CA GLY A 8 26.38 6.08 -35.03
C GLY A 8 26.21 4.58 -35.29
N LYS A 9 27.33 3.86 -35.26
CA LYS A 9 27.53 2.44 -35.64
C LYS A 9 26.75 1.42 -34.78
N PRO A 10 26.57 0.18 -35.28
CA PRO A 10 25.69 -0.83 -34.70
C PRO A 10 26.38 -1.59 -33.56
N THR A 11 25.68 -1.90 -32.45
CA THR A 11 26.14 -3.00 -31.59
C THR A 11 25.00 -3.64 -30.81
N ALA A 12 24.90 -4.96 -30.96
CA ALA A 12 23.95 -5.82 -30.29
C ALA A 12 24.18 -5.88 -28.79
N ALA A 13 23.11 -5.80 -28.00
CA ALA A 13 23.04 -6.49 -26.73
C ALA A 13 22.02 -7.63 -26.87
N ARG A 14 22.47 -8.76 -27.44
CA ARG A 14 21.80 -10.05 -27.27
C ARG A 14 21.78 -10.31 -25.77
N VAL A 15 20.65 -10.05 -25.12
CA VAL A 15 20.42 -10.44 -23.73
C VAL A 15 20.48 -11.96 -23.70
N ARG A 16 21.61 -12.50 -23.24
CA ARG A 16 21.75 -13.91 -22.91
C ARG A 16 20.88 -14.16 -21.67
N THR A 17 19.62 -14.49 -21.87
CA THR A 17 18.81 -15.11 -20.82
C THR A 17 19.34 -16.53 -20.65
N THR A 18 20.34 -16.70 -19.80
CA THR A 18 20.76 -18.02 -19.33
C THR A 18 19.59 -18.58 -18.52
N VAL A 19 18.82 -19.47 -19.12
CA VAL A 19 17.83 -20.28 -18.41
C VAL A 19 18.61 -21.23 -17.52
N TYR A 20 18.69 -20.92 -16.23
CA TYR A 20 19.12 -21.90 -15.23
C TYR A 20 18.05 -23.00 -15.18
N LEU A 21 18.30 -24.12 -15.84
CA LEU A 21 17.57 -25.38 -15.65
C LEU A 21 18.00 -25.99 -14.31
N GLY A 22 17.59 -25.35 -13.22
CA GLY A 22 17.52 -25.97 -11.89
C GLY A 22 16.08 -26.41 -11.66
N VAL A 23 15.88 -27.65 -11.21
CA VAL A 23 14.57 -28.27 -10.93
C VAL A 23 13.73 -27.38 -10.01
N MET A 24 12.85 -26.55 -10.58
CA MET A 24 11.79 -25.80 -9.89
C MET A 24 10.41 -26.45 -10.11
N SER A 25 10.34 -27.77 -9.93
CA SER A 25 9.08 -28.52 -10.04
C SER A 25 8.49 -28.79 -8.65
N SER A 26 7.88 -27.77 -8.04
CA SER A 26 6.81 -27.97 -7.02
C SER A 26 6.09 -26.68 -6.60
N GLN A 27 6.60 -25.48 -6.89
CA GLN A 27 6.01 -24.24 -6.32
C GLN A 27 4.85 -23.64 -7.14
N ASN A 28 4.70 -24.04 -8.41
CA ASN A 28 3.74 -23.39 -9.32
C ASN A 28 2.29 -23.94 -9.19
N THR A 29 2.12 -25.20 -8.79
CA THR A 29 0.80 -25.83 -8.63
C THR A 29 -0.02 -25.17 -7.52
N GLY A 30 0.61 -24.80 -6.41
CA GLY A 30 -0.03 -24.09 -5.30
C GLY A 30 -0.51 -22.69 -5.68
N ALA A 31 0.25 -21.96 -6.52
CA ALA A 31 -0.15 -20.64 -7.00
C ALA A 31 -1.38 -20.72 -7.92
N VAL A 32 -1.40 -21.69 -8.85
CA VAL A 32 -2.55 -21.93 -9.74
C VAL A 32 -3.78 -22.38 -8.95
N ALA A 33 -3.62 -23.27 -7.98
CA ALA A 33 -4.71 -23.73 -7.12
C ALA A 33 -5.33 -22.57 -6.31
N ARG A 34 -4.50 -21.73 -5.66
CA ARG A 34 -4.97 -20.53 -4.96
C ARG A 34 -5.68 -19.54 -5.88
N ARG A 35 -5.16 -19.33 -7.10
CA ARG A 35 -5.80 -18.47 -8.10
C ARG A 35 -7.18 -19.00 -8.47
N ARG A 36 -7.30 -20.30 -8.75
CA ARG A 36 -8.59 -20.94 -9.06
C ARG A 36 -9.58 -20.83 -7.90
N ALA A 37 -9.12 -21.07 -6.66
CA ALA A 37 -9.95 -20.95 -5.46
C ALA A 37 -10.45 -19.52 -5.21
N ARG A 38 -9.66 -18.49 -5.60
CA ARG A 38 -10.04 -17.07 -5.47
C ARG A 38 -10.86 -16.54 -6.64
N ALA A 39 -10.99 -17.30 -7.73
CA ALA A 39 -11.70 -16.84 -8.92
C ALA A 39 -13.19 -16.59 -8.67
N SER A 40 -13.77 -17.26 -7.67
CA SER A 40 -15.18 -17.09 -7.28
C SER A 40 -15.39 -16.09 -6.14
N TRP A 41 -14.36 -15.37 -5.69
CA TRP A 41 -14.51 -14.41 -4.61
C TRP A 41 -15.30 -13.18 -5.09
N PRO A 42 -16.21 -12.62 -4.25
CA PRO A 42 -17.00 -11.45 -4.61
C PRO A 42 -16.18 -10.15 -4.47
N VAL A 43 -15.00 -10.10 -5.09
CA VAL A 43 -14.06 -8.98 -5.01
C VAL A 43 -14.08 -8.19 -6.32
N LYS A 44 -14.16 -6.86 -6.22
CA LYS A 44 -14.01 -5.95 -7.36
C LYS A 44 -12.57 -5.45 -7.42
N VAL A 45 -12.02 -5.35 -8.63
CA VAL A 45 -10.66 -4.83 -8.87
C VAL A 45 -10.77 -3.49 -9.58
N PHE A 46 -10.13 -2.48 -9.01
CA PHE A 46 -10.03 -1.13 -9.57
C PHE A 46 -8.57 -0.81 -9.85
N ARG A 47 -8.31 0.11 -10.78
CA ARG A 47 -6.97 0.70 -10.91
C ARG A 47 -6.78 1.73 -9.80
N LEU A 48 -5.53 1.94 -9.41
CA LEU A 48 -5.16 2.96 -8.44
C LEU A 48 -5.63 4.34 -8.91
N GLY A 49 -6.51 4.98 -8.14
CA GLY A 49 -7.15 6.27 -8.45
C GLY A 49 -8.50 6.17 -9.19
N GLU A 50 -8.91 4.98 -9.62
CA GLU A 50 -10.23 4.70 -10.21
C GLU A 50 -11.16 4.00 -9.20
N GLU A 51 -10.73 3.83 -7.94
CA GLU A 51 -11.59 3.30 -6.89
C GLU A 51 -12.80 4.23 -6.67
N PRO A 52 -14.00 3.67 -6.46
CA PRO A 52 -15.11 4.42 -5.88
C PRO A 52 -14.67 5.06 -4.56
N SER A 53 -15.12 6.28 -4.30
CA SER A 53 -14.90 6.91 -3.00
C SER A 53 -15.64 6.12 -1.92
N ASP A 54 -14.90 5.47 -1.04
CA ASP A 54 -15.40 4.85 0.19
C ASP A 54 -15.42 5.87 1.35
N ASP A 55 -15.55 7.17 1.04
CA ASP A 55 -15.63 8.19 2.08
C ASP A 55 -16.95 8.08 2.86
N LEU A 56 -16.86 7.46 4.02
CA LEU A 56 -17.97 7.34 4.96
C LEU A 56 -18.15 8.60 5.82
N SER A 57 -17.35 9.65 5.62
CA SER A 57 -17.37 10.85 6.48
C SER A 57 -18.72 11.56 6.51
N ASP A 58 -19.50 11.49 5.42
CA ASP A 58 -20.83 12.08 5.33
C ASP A 58 -21.91 11.30 6.11
N THR A 59 -21.67 10.02 6.38
CA THR A 59 -22.67 9.10 6.96
C THR A 59 -22.30 8.56 8.34
N THR A 60 -21.07 8.80 8.78
CA THR A 60 -20.55 8.31 10.06
C THR A 60 -19.82 9.41 10.81
N THR A 61 -19.96 9.39 12.12
CA THR A 61 -19.14 10.18 13.03
C THR A 61 -17.72 9.59 13.11
N PRO A 62 -16.71 10.39 13.48
CA PRO A 62 -15.37 9.87 13.75
C PRO A 62 -15.34 8.73 14.77
N GLU A 63 -16.16 8.81 15.82
CA GLU A 63 -16.29 7.81 16.87
C GLU A 63 -16.81 6.48 16.32
N GLU A 64 -17.84 6.50 15.47
CA GLU A 64 -18.39 5.31 14.82
C GLU A 64 -17.35 4.63 13.93
N ARG A 65 -16.57 5.40 13.15
CA ARG A 65 -15.49 4.83 12.31
C ARG A 65 -14.41 4.17 13.15
N LEU A 66 -14.02 4.78 14.26
CA LEU A 66 -13.05 4.19 15.19
C LEU A 66 -13.62 2.89 15.80
N ALA A 67 -14.88 2.88 16.19
CA ALA A 67 -15.53 1.69 16.74
C ALA A 67 -15.59 0.53 15.74
N MET A 68 -15.94 0.82 14.47
CA MET A 68 -15.98 -0.18 13.40
C MET A 68 -14.60 -0.80 13.14
N MET A 69 -13.54 0.02 13.13
CA MET A 69 -12.18 -0.42 12.84
C MET A 69 -11.51 -1.10 14.04
N TRP A 70 -11.88 -0.73 15.28
CA TRP A 70 -11.18 -1.13 16.50
C TRP A 70 -10.98 -2.64 16.65
N THR A 71 -12.05 -3.42 16.47
CA THR A 71 -11.98 -4.89 16.59
C THR A 71 -10.99 -5.49 15.61
N LEU A 72 -10.98 -5.01 14.36
CA LEU A 72 -10.05 -5.47 13.32
C LEU A 72 -8.60 -5.17 13.68
N ALA A 73 -8.33 -3.99 14.23
CA ALA A 73 -6.99 -3.61 14.66
C ALA A 73 -6.49 -4.48 15.83
N VAL A 74 -7.35 -4.76 16.81
CA VAL A 74 -7.01 -5.62 17.96
C VAL A 74 -6.74 -7.05 17.51
N ASP A 75 -7.55 -7.60 16.62
CA ASP A 75 -7.38 -8.96 16.08
C ASP A 75 -6.09 -9.07 15.27
N ALA A 76 -5.84 -8.10 14.38
CA ALA A 76 -4.62 -8.04 13.59
C ALA A 76 -3.37 -7.94 14.48
N TRP A 77 -3.39 -7.09 15.51
CA TRP A 77 -2.28 -6.99 16.46
C TRP A 77 -2.08 -8.30 17.22
N SER A 78 -3.14 -8.89 17.73
CA SER A 78 -3.09 -10.13 18.50
C SER A 78 -2.55 -11.30 17.67
N SER A 79 -2.81 -11.32 16.36
CA SER A 79 -2.27 -12.32 15.43
C SER A 79 -0.73 -12.28 15.30
N SER A 80 -0.09 -11.17 15.65
CA SER A 80 1.38 -11.05 15.67
C SER A 80 2.04 -11.79 16.83
N GLY A 81 1.26 -12.25 17.82
CA GLY A 81 1.76 -12.87 19.04
C GLY A 81 2.39 -11.90 20.04
N GLN A 82 2.36 -10.59 19.77
CA GLN A 82 2.84 -9.56 20.68
C GLN A 82 1.74 -9.14 21.67
N ALA A 83 2.12 -8.82 22.90
CA ALA A 83 1.19 -8.25 23.87
C ALA A 83 0.73 -6.84 23.44
N LEU A 84 -0.47 -6.44 23.85
CA LEU A 84 -0.92 -5.06 23.64
C LEU A 84 -0.01 -4.08 24.41
N PRO A 85 0.41 -2.96 23.78
CA PRO A 85 1.23 -1.97 24.46
C PRO A 85 0.53 -1.38 25.68
N ARG A 86 1.27 -1.27 26.79
CA ARG A 86 0.78 -0.70 28.06
C ARG A 86 1.30 0.71 28.34
N TYR A 87 1.85 1.37 27.32
CA TYR A 87 2.37 2.73 27.50
C TYR A 87 1.22 3.70 27.82
N THR A 88 1.55 4.77 28.54
CA THR A 88 0.63 5.90 28.72
C THR A 88 0.58 6.76 27.46
N ARG A 89 -0.40 7.66 27.37
CA ARG A 89 -0.53 8.58 26.24
C ARG A 89 0.72 9.42 25.99
N ALA A 90 1.47 9.76 27.04
CA ALA A 90 2.71 10.55 26.97
C ALA A 90 3.91 9.77 26.41
N GLN A 91 3.85 8.44 26.49
CA GLN A 91 4.89 7.53 26.02
C GLN A 91 4.58 6.94 24.64
N MET A 92 3.40 7.26 24.08
CA MET A 92 3.01 6.81 22.75
C MET A 92 4.02 7.30 21.69
N PRO A 93 4.43 6.43 20.76
CA PRO A 93 5.19 6.87 19.60
C PRO A 93 4.32 7.80 18.76
N GLY A 94 4.73 9.07 18.65
CA GLY A 94 4.02 10.11 17.91
C GLY A 94 3.94 11.44 18.69
N ARG A 95 3.65 12.53 17.98
CA ARG A 95 3.47 13.86 18.57
C ARG A 95 2.09 14.39 18.20
N VAL A 96 1.38 14.96 19.17
CA VAL A 96 0.13 15.69 18.90
C VAL A 96 0.48 17.04 18.30
N ILE A 97 0.06 17.27 17.05
CA ILE A 97 0.08 18.60 16.44
C ILE A 97 -1.29 19.21 16.67
N ARG A 98 -1.35 20.25 17.51
CA ARG A 98 -2.54 21.08 17.63
C ARG A 98 -2.43 22.19 16.61
N ASN A 99 -3.40 22.28 15.70
CA ASN A 99 -3.51 23.41 14.80
C ASN A 99 -4.01 24.62 15.61
N SER A 100 -3.11 25.42 16.17
CA SER A 100 -3.50 26.73 16.70
C SER A 100 -3.71 27.68 15.51
N PRO A 101 -4.76 28.52 15.52
CA PRO A 101 -4.84 29.59 14.54
C PRO A 101 -3.55 30.45 14.62
N PRO A 102 -3.03 30.93 13.48
CA PRO A 102 -1.83 31.76 13.46
C PRO A 102 -2.06 32.99 14.32
N LEU A 103 -1.06 33.35 15.15
CA LEU A 103 -1.09 34.58 15.93
C LEU A 103 -1.27 35.77 14.98
N PRO A 104 -2.14 36.75 15.30
CA PRO A 104 -2.31 37.93 14.47
C PRO A 104 -0.97 38.66 14.33
N HIS A 105 -0.57 38.97 13.11
CA HIS A 105 0.64 39.73 12.85
C HIS A 105 0.49 41.13 13.48
N PRO A 106 1.48 41.61 14.26
CA PRO A 106 1.42 42.96 14.78
C PRO A 106 1.40 43.93 13.59
N LYS A 107 0.41 44.83 13.55
CA LYS A 107 0.38 45.89 12.55
C LYS A 107 1.61 46.78 12.79
N ARG A 108 2.42 46.93 11.75
CA ARG A 108 3.51 47.92 11.70
C ARG A 108 2.96 49.33 11.68
#